data_AF-A0A504TWP0-F1
#
_entry.id   AF-A0A504TWP0-F1
#
_cell.length_a   1.000
_cell.length_b   1.000
_cell.length_c   1.000
_cell.angle_alpha   90.00
_cell.angle_beta   90.00
_cell.angle_gamma   90.00
#
_symmetry.space_group_name_H-M   'P 1'
#
loop_
_entity.id
_entity.type
_entity.pdbx_description
1 polymer ?
#
loop_
_entity_poly.entity_id
_entity_poly.type
_entity_poly.pdbx_seq_one_letter_code
_entity_poly.pdbx_strand_id
1 'polypeptide(L)'
;MTLKLLALAVAAAAILTGCQTQYQEMGATGGVTAAPITNDTYRISSRGNGFTDPTTIQDYSLLKAAEVTLASGGTHFLVVTANDATNRSIGSTPGTFQTNVYGNTAFTTYNPGVTYDIVKPGQDLIVQVLKLPVGTASPSGAFDAQQVYNNISPRVIRPKK
;
A
#
# COMPACT_ATOMS: atom_id res chain seq x y z
N MET A 1 12.66 -4.86 -39.46
CA MET A 1 13.14 -4.79 -38.06
C MET A 1 12.15 -3.97 -37.24
N THR A 2 10.92 -4.46 -37.05
CA THR A 2 9.83 -3.64 -36.48
C THR A 2 8.90 -4.48 -35.60
N LEU A 3 8.53 -5.69 -36.02
CA LEU A 3 7.66 -6.57 -35.23
C LEU A 3 8.30 -7.12 -33.94
N LYS A 4 9.60 -7.46 -33.96
CA LYS A 4 10.33 -7.95 -32.78
C LYS A 4 10.56 -6.85 -31.73
N LEU A 5 10.81 -5.62 -32.17
CA LEU A 5 10.96 -4.45 -31.28
C LEU A 5 9.60 -4.05 -30.68
N LEU A 6 8.51 -4.12 -31.46
CA LEU A 6 7.16 -3.89 -30.94
C LEU A 6 6.75 -4.98 -29.93
N ALA A 7 7.03 -6.25 -30.21
CA ALA A 7 6.74 -7.35 -29.29
C ALA A 7 7.56 -7.26 -28.00
N LEU A 8 8.83 -6.83 -28.07
CA LEU A 8 9.67 -6.60 -26.90
C LEU A 8 9.22 -5.38 -26.09
N ALA A 9 8.74 -4.32 -26.75
CA ALA A 9 8.17 -3.15 -26.10
C ALA A 9 6.84 -3.47 -25.39
N VAL A 10 5.98 -4.29 -26.00
CA VAL A 10 4.72 -4.76 -25.39
C VAL A 10 4.99 -5.73 -24.24
N ALA A 11 5.97 -6.63 -24.37
CA ALA A 11 6.39 -7.53 -23.29
C ALA A 11 7.04 -6.77 -22.12
N ALA A 12 7.85 -5.74 -22.40
CA ALA A 12 8.40 -4.85 -21.37
C ALA A 12 7.29 -4.05 -20.66
N ALA A 13 6.34 -3.50 -21.41
CA ALA A 13 5.18 -2.79 -20.85
C ALA A 13 4.29 -3.69 -19.95
N ALA A 14 4.20 -4.99 -20.25
CA ALA A 14 3.48 -5.96 -19.44
C ALA A 14 4.16 -6.33 -18.11
N ILE A 15 5.46 -6.01 -17.94
CA ILE A 15 6.22 -6.25 -16.69
C ILE A 15 6.18 -5.01 -15.77
N LEU A 16 5.83 -3.83 -16.30
CA LEU A 16 5.73 -2.58 -15.53
C LEU A 16 4.40 -2.43 -14.75
N THR A 17 3.43 -3.33 -14.96
CA THR A 17 2.16 -3.34 -14.21
C THR A 17 2.30 -4.05 -12.87
N GLY A 18 3.02 -3.43 -11.92
CA GLY A 18 2.93 -3.87 -10.53
C GLY A 18 4.12 -3.58 -9.62
N CYS A 19 4.76 -2.40 -9.71
CA CYS A 19 5.63 -1.97 -8.60
C CYS A 19 4.85 -1.64 -7.32
N GLN A 20 3.52 -1.61 -7.36
CA GLN A 20 2.66 -1.41 -6.20
C GLN A 20 2.60 -2.65 -5.30
N THR A 21 2.46 -2.43 -3.99
CA THR A 21 2.23 -3.50 -3.00
C THR A 21 0.91 -4.22 -3.28
N GLN A 22 0.95 -5.55 -3.32
CA GLN A 22 -0.23 -6.41 -3.51
C GLN A 22 -0.96 -6.66 -2.17
N TYR A 23 -2.23 -7.07 -2.25
CA TYR A 23 -3.00 -7.55 -1.10
C TYR A 23 -2.53 -8.95 -0.72
N GLN A 24 -1.74 -9.01 0.34
CA GLN A 24 -1.14 -10.21 0.90
C GLN A 24 -0.77 -9.96 2.38
N GLU A 25 -0.40 -11.02 3.09
CA GLU A 25 0.19 -10.88 4.43
C GLU A 25 1.41 -9.96 4.42
N MET A 26 1.66 -9.32 5.55
CA MET A 26 2.77 -8.37 5.70
C MET A 26 4.12 -8.99 5.31
N GLY A 27 4.85 -8.34 4.40
CA GLY A 27 6.17 -8.76 3.95
C GLY A 27 7.12 -7.59 3.69
N ALA A 28 8.28 -7.87 3.08
CA ALA A 28 9.34 -6.89 2.87
C ALA A 28 8.92 -5.70 1.96
N THR A 29 7.96 -5.92 1.06
CA THR A 29 7.43 -4.90 0.14
C THR A 29 6.12 -4.29 0.63
N GLY A 30 5.74 -4.54 1.88
CA GLY A 30 4.46 -4.18 2.47
C GLY A 30 3.47 -5.34 2.47
N GLY A 31 2.22 -5.01 2.72
CA GLY A 31 1.12 -5.95 2.87
C GLY A 31 0.17 -5.49 3.98
N VAL A 32 -0.70 -6.39 4.39
CA VAL A 32 -1.67 -6.13 5.47
C VAL A 32 -1.73 -7.31 6.42
N THR A 33 -1.86 -7.03 7.70
CA THR A 33 -2.02 -8.05 8.75
C THR A 33 -3.05 -7.63 9.79
N ALA A 34 -3.61 -8.61 10.49
CA ALA A 34 -4.54 -8.41 11.60
C ALA A 34 -3.98 -9.12 12.85
N ALA A 35 -3.87 -8.41 13.96
CA ALA A 35 -3.42 -8.95 15.24
C ALA A 35 -4.49 -8.75 16.32
N PRO A 36 -4.89 -9.79 17.07
CA PRO A 36 -5.84 -9.62 18.16
C PRO A 36 -5.27 -8.73 19.27
N ILE A 37 -6.10 -7.84 19.81
CA ILE A 37 -5.84 -7.04 21.01
C ILE A 37 -6.65 -7.62 22.19
N THR A 38 -7.92 -7.95 21.93
CA THR A 38 -8.84 -8.62 22.87
C THR A 38 -9.58 -9.74 22.14
N ASN A 39 -10.56 -10.35 22.80
CA ASN A 39 -11.41 -11.39 22.19
C ASN A 39 -12.26 -10.90 21.01
N ASP A 40 -12.51 -9.59 20.92
CA ASP A 40 -13.36 -8.97 19.91
C ASP A 40 -12.68 -7.78 19.20
N THR A 41 -11.47 -7.39 19.59
CA THR A 41 -10.79 -6.22 19.04
C THR A 41 -9.49 -6.62 18.37
N TYR A 42 -9.23 -6.09 17.18
CA TYR A 42 -8.06 -6.38 16.36
C TYR A 42 -7.36 -5.08 15.93
N ARG A 43 -6.03 -5.12 15.88
CA ARG A 43 -5.23 -4.12 15.17
C ARG A 43 -5.01 -4.59 13.74
N ILE A 44 -5.44 -3.79 12.78
CA ILE A 44 -5.09 -3.96 11.37
C ILE A 44 -3.92 -3.04 11.06
N SER A 45 -2.87 -3.59 10.47
CA SER A 45 -1.70 -2.83 10.03
C SER A 45 -1.48 -3.05 8.54
N SER A 46 -1.57 -1.97 7.77
CA SER A 46 -1.42 -1.96 6.32
C SER A 46 -0.23 -1.08 5.93
N ARG A 47 0.65 -1.57 5.06
CA ARG A 47 1.85 -0.86 4.59
C ARG A 47 2.00 -0.99 3.09
N GLY A 48 2.22 0.13 2.42
CA GLY A 48 2.53 0.23 0.99
C GLY A 48 3.96 0.65 0.75
N ASN A 49 4.47 0.37 -0.45
CA ASN A 49 5.77 0.87 -0.91
C ASN A 49 5.64 2.23 -1.62
N GLY A 50 6.75 2.76 -2.13
CA GLY A 50 6.81 4.09 -2.76
C GLY A 50 6.02 4.25 -4.06
N PHE A 51 5.43 3.17 -4.57
CA PHE A 51 4.62 3.13 -5.80
C PHE A 51 3.16 2.78 -5.51
N THR A 52 2.79 2.67 -4.23
CA THR A 52 1.43 2.30 -3.81
C THR A 52 0.60 3.54 -3.59
N ASP A 53 -0.62 3.57 -4.10
CA ASP A 53 -1.55 4.66 -3.84
C ASP A 53 -2.09 4.60 -2.40
N PRO A 54 -2.18 5.71 -1.66
CA PRO A 54 -2.75 5.74 -0.31
C PRO A 54 -4.17 5.17 -0.22
N THR A 55 -5.01 5.38 -1.24
CA THR A 55 -6.38 4.81 -1.28
C THR A 55 -6.35 3.29 -1.34
N THR A 56 -5.34 2.70 -1.96
CA THR A 56 -5.20 1.23 -1.96
C THR A 56 -4.89 0.70 -0.56
N ILE A 57 -4.13 1.43 0.25
CA ILE A 57 -3.86 1.06 1.65
C ILE A 57 -5.11 1.19 2.52
N GLN A 58 -5.98 2.15 2.24
CA GLN A 58 -7.29 2.26 2.89
C GLN A 58 -8.17 1.06 2.55
N ASP A 59 -8.26 0.70 1.27
CA ASP A 59 -8.99 -0.49 0.80
C ASP A 59 -8.45 -1.77 1.46
N TYR A 60 -7.13 -1.94 1.55
CA TYR A 60 -6.52 -3.11 2.18
C TYR A 60 -6.85 -3.19 3.66
N SER A 61 -6.85 -2.06 4.37
CA SER A 61 -7.18 -1.99 5.78
C SER A 61 -8.63 -2.40 6.05
N LEU A 62 -9.57 -1.87 5.26
CA LEU A 62 -10.99 -2.19 5.38
C LEU A 62 -11.31 -3.63 4.95
N LEU A 63 -10.68 -4.11 3.89
CA LEU A 63 -10.85 -5.50 3.46
C LEU A 63 -10.35 -6.48 4.52
N LYS A 64 -9.18 -6.23 5.13
CA LYS A 64 -8.67 -7.08 6.21
C LYS A 64 -9.55 -7.02 7.46
N ALA A 65 -10.09 -5.85 7.79
CA ALA A 65 -11.07 -5.70 8.86
C ALA A 65 -12.33 -6.54 8.60
N ALA A 66 -12.86 -6.53 7.37
CA ALA A 66 -13.98 -7.37 6.97
C ALA A 66 -13.63 -8.87 7.05
N GLU A 67 -12.48 -9.28 6.52
CA GLU A 67 -12.02 -10.67 6.55
C GLU A 67 -11.89 -11.21 7.98
N VAL A 68 -11.23 -10.46 8.89
CA VAL A 68 -11.08 -10.90 10.28
C VAL A 68 -12.41 -10.94 11.03
N THR A 69 -13.33 -10.02 10.70
CA THR A 69 -14.68 -9.98 11.27
C THR A 69 -15.46 -11.22 10.89
N LEU A 70 -15.51 -11.55 9.59
CA LEU A 70 -16.20 -12.73 9.08
C LEU A 70 -15.56 -14.01 9.63
N ALA A 71 -14.22 -14.09 9.65
CA ALA A 71 -13.49 -15.24 10.19
C ALA A 71 -13.76 -15.45 11.70
N SER A 72 -14.03 -14.37 12.44
CA SER A 72 -14.34 -14.42 13.87
C SER A 72 -15.82 -14.72 14.16
N GLY A 73 -16.64 -14.93 13.12
CA GLY A 73 -18.07 -15.15 13.21
C GLY A 73 -18.87 -13.88 13.52
N GLY A 74 -18.30 -12.70 13.27
CA GLY A 74 -18.99 -11.42 13.33
C GLY A 74 -19.67 -11.08 12.01
N THR A 75 -20.64 -10.17 12.07
CA THR A 75 -21.36 -9.66 10.89
C THR A 75 -20.96 -8.23 10.56
N HIS A 76 -20.61 -7.45 11.58
CA HIS A 76 -20.25 -6.05 11.46
C HIS A 76 -18.95 -5.76 12.21
N PHE A 77 -18.30 -4.65 11.87
CA PHE A 77 -17.20 -4.13 12.66
C PHE A 77 -17.29 -2.61 12.80
N LEU A 78 -16.76 -2.12 13.91
CA LEU A 78 -16.54 -0.70 14.14
C LEU A 78 -15.06 -0.39 13.98
N VAL A 79 -14.75 0.70 13.29
CA VAL A 79 -13.40 1.29 13.34
C VAL A 79 -13.35 2.18 14.57
N VAL A 80 -12.67 1.71 15.62
CA VAL A 80 -12.52 2.42 16.90
C VAL A 80 -11.53 3.56 16.75
N THR A 81 -10.39 3.30 16.09
CA THR A 81 -9.40 4.32 15.76
C THR A 81 -8.80 4.07 14.38
N ALA A 82 -8.36 5.14 13.75
CA ALA A 82 -7.62 5.12 12.49
C ALA A 82 -6.45 6.08 12.59
N ASN A 83 -5.24 5.58 12.42
CA ASN A 83 -4.01 6.37 12.45
C ASN A 83 -3.30 6.27 11.10
N ASP A 84 -2.82 7.42 10.61
CA ASP A 84 -1.90 7.46 9.48
C ASP A 84 -0.53 6.92 9.92
N ALA A 85 -0.04 5.90 9.22
CA ALA A 85 1.26 5.28 9.45
C ALA A 85 2.19 5.45 8.23
N THR A 86 1.93 6.47 7.41
CA THR A 86 2.74 6.81 6.24
C THR A 86 4.17 7.14 6.65
N ASN A 87 5.13 6.50 5.99
CA ASN A 87 6.55 6.75 6.16
C ASN A 87 7.07 7.65 5.03
N ARG A 88 7.75 8.74 5.39
CA ARG A 88 8.36 9.68 4.45
C ARG A 88 9.88 9.65 4.64
N SER A 89 10.61 9.55 3.54
CA SER A 89 12.07 9.59 3.54
C SER A 89 12.57 10.36 2.33
N ILE A 90 13.76 10.95 2.43
CA ILE A 90 14.36 11.73 1.36
C ILE A 90 15.45 10.88 0.71
N GLY A 91 15.39 10.74 -0.61
CA GLY A 91 16.48 10.24 -1.44
C GLY A 91 17.30 11.40 -2.01
N SER A 92 18.59 11.17 -2.26
CA SER A 92 19.45 12.13 -2.94
C SER A 92 20.35 11.44 -3.96
N THR A 93 20.61 12.12 -5.07
CA THR A 93 21.65 11.72 -6.01
C THR A 93 22.91 12.54 -5.79
N PRO A 94 24.11 11.95 -5.88
CA PRO A 94 25.36 12.71 -5.83
C PRO A 94 25.44 13.70 -6.98
N GLY A 95 25.93 14.91 -6.70
CA GLY A 95 26.38 15.81 -7.76
C GLY A 95 27.70 15.33 -8.34
N THR A 96 27.95 15.63 -9.62
CA THR A 96 29.21 15.33 -10.28
C THR A 96 29.88 16.62 -10.73
N PHE A 97 31.20 16.65 -10.72
CA PHE A 97 31.96 17.70 -11.37
C PHE A 97 32.98 17.08 -12.31
N GLN A 98 33.26 17.77 -13.40
CA GLN A 98 34.28 17.40 -14.37
C GLN A 98 35.12 18.64 -14.67
N THR A 99 36.43 18.54 -14.45
CA THR A 99 37.37 19.64 -14.70
C THR A 99 38.29 19.25 -15.85
N ASN A 100 38.31 20.08 -16.89
CA ASN A 100 39.22 19.95 -18.03
C ASN A 100 40.24 21.09 -18.00
N VAL A 101 41.52 20.77 -18.17
CA VAL A 101 42.61 21.75 -18.17
C VAL A 101 43.19 21.89 -19.57
N TYR A 102 43.25 23.13 -20.07
CA TYR A 102 43.89 23.48 -21.34
C TYR A 102 44.97 24.52 -21.08
N GLY A 103 46.24 24.10 -21.14
CA GLY A 103 47.38 24.94 -20.77
C GLY A 103 47.31 25.34 -19.29
N ASN A 104 47.27 26.65 -19.03
CA ASN A 104 47.14 27.22 -17.67
C ASN A 104 45.68 27.53 -17.27
N THR A 105 44.69 27.14 -18.06
CA THR A 105 43.27 27.42 -17.80
C THR A 105 42.51 26.15 -17.46
N ALA A 106 41.69 26.17 -16.41
CA ALA A 106 40.83 25.06 -16.00
C ALA A 106 39.34 25.41 -16.21
N PHE A 107 38.58 24.52 -16.83
CA PHE A 107 37.14 24.60 -17.03
C PHE A 107 36.45 23.50 -16.23
N THR A 108 35.58 23.87 -15.29
CA THR A 108 34.82 22.93 -14.47
C THR A 108 33.35 22.97 -14.87
N THR A 109 32.80 21.81 -15.23
CA THR A 109 31.36 21.60 -15.38
C THR A 109 30.84 20.90 -14.13
N TYR A 110 29.89 21.53 -13.44
CA TYR A 110 29.23 20.96 -12.26
C TYR A 110 27.79 20.57 -12.61
N ASN A 111 27.43 19.32 -12.35
CA ASN A 111 26.09 18.80 -12.49
C ASN A 111 25.54 18.51 -11.08
N PRO A 112 24.66 19.37 -10.53
CA PRO A 112 24.19 19.23 -9.17
C PRO A 112 23.39 17.93 -8.98
N GLY A 113 23.49 17.38 -7.78
CA GLY A 113 22.59 16.32 -7.33
C GLY A 113 21.18 16.85 -7.15
N VAL A 114 20.20 15.94 -7.14
CA VAL A 114 18.80 16.25 -6.83
C VAL A 114 18.35 15.49 -5.59
N THR A 115 17.40 16.06 -4.87
CA THR A 115 16.71 15.39 -3.76
C THR A 115 15.27 15.09 -4.18
N TYR A 116 14.72 14.00 -3.66
CA TYR A 116 13.35 13.60 -3.95
C TYR A 116 12.72 12.92 -2.74
N ASP A 117 11.41 13.12 -2.56
CA ASP A 117 10.64 12.50 -1.49
C ASP A 117 10.19 11.10 -1.89
N ILE A 118 10.37 10.15 -0.98
CA ILE A 118 9.87 8.80 -1.05
C ILE A 118 8.76 8.67 0.01
N VAL A 119 7.52 8.53 -0.44
CA VAL A 119 6.34 8.39 0.42
C VAL A 119 5.84 6.96 0.34
N LYS A 120 5.85 6.25 1.47
CA LYS A 120 5.34 4.89 1.62
C LYS A 120 4.05 4.94 2.44
N PRO A 121 2.86 4.84 1.83
CA PRO A 121 1.62 5.00 2.57
C PRO A 121 1.43 3.87 3.59
N GLY A 122 0.81 4.20 4.71
CA GLY A 122 0.53 3.24 5.77
C GLY A 122 -0.71 3.64 6.57
N GLN A 123 -1.40 2.66 7.12
CA GLN A 123 -2.55 2.90 7.99
C GLN A 123 -2.62 1.82 9.07
N ASP A 124 -2.92 2.24 10.28
CA ASP A 124 -3.25 1.36 11.39
C ASP A 124 -4.70 1.60 11.82
N LEU A 125 -5.49 0.53 11.89
CA LEU A 125 -6.85 0.56 12.43
C LEU A 125 -6.92 -0.26 13.71
N ILE A 126 -7.70 0.22 14.68
CA ILE A 126 -8.25 -0.64 15.72
C ILE A 126 -9.71 -0.91 15.35
N VAL A 127 -10.07 -2.18 15.20
CA VAL A 127 -11.42 -2.59 14.82
C VAL A 127 -12.03 -3.49 15.89
N GLN A 128 -13.29 -3.26 16.21
CA GLN A 128 -14.06 -4.11 17.10
C GLN A 128 -15.08 -4.91 16.29
N VAL A 129 -15.05 -6.23 16.45
CA VAL A 129 -15.95 -7.20 15.83
C VAL A 129 -17.27 -7.23 16.57
N LEU A 130 -18.37 -7.15 15.82
CA LEU A 130 -19.73 -7.20 16.34
C LEU A 130 -20.45 -8.46 15.85
N LYS A 131 -20.96 -9.24 16.81
CA LYS A 131 -21.79 -10.43 16.58
C LYS A 131 -23.25 -10.06 16.80
N LEU A 132 -23.86 -9.47 15.77
CA LEU A 132 -25.25 -9.01 15.84
C LEU A 132 -26.21 -10.15 15.49
N PRO A 133 -27.25 -10.39 16.31
CA PRO A 133 -28.34 -11.30 15.96
C PRO A 133 -29.07 -10.86 14.68
N VAL A 134 -29.71 -11.81 14.00
CA VAL A 134 -30.51 -11.51 12.80
C VAL A 134 -31.66 -10.57 13.20
N GLY A 135 -31.79 -9.45 12.46
CA GLY A 135 -32.87 -8.47 12.67
C GLY A 135 -32.57 -7.37 13.71
N THR A 136 -31.40 -7.38 14.36
CA THR A 136 -30.98 -6.24 15.19
C THR A 136 -30.41 -5.13 14.32
N ALA A 137 -30.79 -3.88 14.61
CA ALA A 137 -30.20 -2.72 13.96
C ALA A 137 -28.70 -2.60 14.30
N SER A 138 -27.88 -2.35 13.27
CA SER A 138 -26.45 -2.16 13.45
C SER A 138 -26.16 -0.83 14.16
N PRO A 139 -25.18 -0.79 15.09
CA PRO A 139 -24.75 0.47 15.70
C PRO A 139 -24.35 1.51 14.65
N SER A 140 -24.54 2.79 14.97
CA SER A 140 -24.12 3.87 14.08
C SER A 140 -22.61 3.79 13.81
N GLY A 141 -22.22 3.93 12.54
CA GLY A 141 -20.82 3.83 12.10
C GLY A 141 -20.28 2.40 11.97
N ALA A 142 -21.07 1.37 12.26
CA ALA A 142 -20.67 -0.01 12.02
C ALA A 142 -20.74 -0.35 10.52
N PHE A 143 -19.70 -1.00 10.02
CA PHE A 143 -19.65 -1.50 8.65
C PHE A 143 -20.16 -2.93 8.59
N ASP A 144 -21.00 -3.24 7.60
CA ASP A 144 -21.32 -4.62 7.24
C ASP A 144 -20.08 -5.27 6.60
N ALA A 145 -19.56 -6.31 7.24
CA ALA A 145 -18.32 -6.95 6.82
C ALA A 145 -18.46 -7.63 5.46
N GLN A 146 -19.62 -8.24 5.18
CA GLN A 146 -19.86 -8.91 3.91
C GLN A 146 -19.97 -7.91 2.76
N GLN A 147 -20.63 -6.78 2.99
CA GLN A 147 -20.76 -5.71 1.99
C GLN A 147 -19.40 -5.08 1.69
N VAL A 148 -18.58 -4.79 2.71
CA VAL A 148 -17.21 -4.30 2.54
C VAL A 148 -16.38 -5.30 1.74
N TYR A 149 -16.42 -6.58 2.10
CA TYR A 149 -15.70 -7.63 1.39
C TYR A 149 -16.12 -7.67 -0.09
N ASN A 150 -17.43 -7.72 -0.38
CA ASN A 150 -17.93 -7.81 -1.75
C ASN A 150 -17.55 -6.60 -2.61
N ASN A 151 -17.50 -5.40 -2.02
CA ASN A 151 -17.20 -4.17 -2.75
C ASN A 151 -15.71 -3.95 -2.98
N ILE A 152 -14.86 -4.32 -2.02
CA ILE A 152 -13.41 -4.04 -2.06
C ILE A 152 -12.61 -5.22 -2.62
N SER A 153 -12.99 -6.46 -2.30
CA SER A 153 -12.27 -7.66 -2.74
C SER A 153 -12.03 -7.74 -4.27
N PRO A 154 -12.94 -7.30 -5.15
CA PRO A 154 -12.68 -7.28 -6.60
C PRO A 154 -11.65 -6.23 -7.06
N ARG A 155 -11.39 -5.20 -6.26
CA ARG A 155 -10.52 -4.07 -6.60
C ARG A 155 -9.06 -4.31 -6.23
N VAL A 156 -8.79 -5.20 -5.28
CA VAL A 156 -7.44 -5.44 -4.78
C VAL A 156 -6.63 -6.34 -5.70
N ILE A 157 -5.37 -5.96 -5.94
CA ILE A 157 -4.41 -6.73 -6.72
C ILE A 157 -3.82 -7.83 -5.82
N ARG A 158 -3.90 -9.09 -6.23
CA ARG A 158 -3.34 -10.23 -5.49
C ARG A 158 -2.16 -10.86 -6.22
N PRO A 159 -1.26 -11.55 -5.52
CA PRO A 159 -0.22 -12.36 -6.16
C PRO A 159 -0.83 -13.38 -7.13
N LYS A 160 -0.21 -13.54 -8.31
CA LYS A 160 -0.57 -14.64 -9.22
C LYS A 160 -0.09 -15.94 -8.57
N LYS A 161 -0.99 -16.93 -8.49
CA LYS A 161 -0.67 -18.29 -8.03
C LYS A 161 0.23 -19.00 -9.03
#